data_AF-A0A9P3HKW1-F1
#
_entry.id   AF-A0A9P3HKW1-F1
#
_cell.length_a   1.000
_cell.length_b   1.000
_cell.length_c   1.000
_cell.angle_alpha   90.00
_cell.angle_beta   90.00
_cell.angle_gamma   90.00
#
_symmetry.space_group_name_H-M   'P 1'
#
loop_
_entity.id
_entity.type
_entity.pdbx_description
1 polymer ?
#
loop_
_entity_poly.entity_id
_entity_poly.type
_entity_poly.pdbx_seq_one_letter_code
_entity_poly.pdbx_strand_id
1 'polypeptide(L)'
;MDSLAKTPAAPWSALNQDETRRATERNNELKEEYRTMQLYLHGLHNQFLENNKLSKLEAQAGGAAIALTQQQSDQLYYQELFEKYRFNYLEHATKEKFLKQLLADEPMALTNADVQELSTRNDEHRRYLEELELEIANFAGELNEAVGLVYQDYDGMGKDHVQMTKMLHEMQEMEAELAQLKTLEDKYMGMTISDSQNVLENLTRELHQVHQEKDEVTSNIQDLKWQESQLQERNQKLAAQRIQTEARAKEAVKMSAFRQPEIEAAYKECLEITKRYQDGVGLESIQFLNESSSLLLEYRITPGSATVHTVPGLTSGNSNKVPQSKKSGSHRKAILTQFLIRLHPQSGRLLSVSIENAGCDVKDVIQIAKTRNDISFLVTETLDRIMKAHP
;
A
#
# COMPACT_ATOMS: atom_id res chain seq x y z
N MET A 1 10.27 29.38 -34.28
CA MET A 1 10.65 28.03 -34.76
C MET A 1 9.54 27.09 -34.33
N ASP A 2 8.37 27.17 -34.96
CA ASP A 2 8.06 26.65 -36.30
C ASP A 2 8.44 25.17 -36.47
N SER A 3 7.46 24.28 -36.30
CA SER A 3 6.86 23.46 -37.37
C SER A 3 5.91 22.46 -36.68
N LEU A 4 4.63 22.34 -37.01
CA LEU A 4 4.05 21.84 -38.25
C LEU A 4 2.58 22.31 -38.31
N ALA A 5 2.14 23.05 -39.33
CA ALA A 5 1.52 22.55 -40.57
C ALA A 5 0.30 21.63 -40.33
N LYS A 6 -0.94 22.16 -40.25
CA LYS A 6 -1.93 22.33 -41.34
C LYS A 6 -2.30 21.05 -42.11
N THR A 7 -3.57 20.63 -41.98
CA THR A 7 -4.38 20.04 -43.06
C THR A 7 -5.82 20.60 -43.01
N PRO A 8 -6.52 20.75 -44.15
CA PRO A 8 -7.64 21.67 -44.29
C PRO A 8 -9.00 21.03 -44.00
N ALA A 9 -9.87 21.72 -43.26
CA ALA A 9 -11.27 21.36 -43.09
C ALA A 9 -12.06 21.78 -44.33
N ALA A 10 -12.56 20.77 -45.06
CA ALA A 10 -13.47 20.92 -46.19
C ALA A 10 -14.94 21.15 -45.73
N PRO A 11 -15.80 21.74 -46.57
CA PRO A 11 -17.10 22.27 -46.19
C PRO A 11 -18.22 21.21 -46.31
N TRP A 12 -18.67 20.64 -45.20
CA TRP A 12 -19.70 19.57 -45.18
C TRP A 12 -20.98 19.92 -44.40
N SER A 13 -21.22 21.18 -44.03
CA SER A 13 -22.35 21.50 -43.15
C SER A 13 -23.70 21.75 -43.85
N ALA A 14 -23.72 22.05 -45.15
CA ALA A 14 -24.99 22.32 -45.87
C ALA A 14 -25.60 21.08 -46.55
N LEU A 15 -24.77 20.12 -46.98
CA LEU A 15 -25.26 18.90 -47.66
C LEU A 15 -25.97 17.92 -46.71
N ASN A 16 -25.67 18.01 -45.40
CA ASN A 16 -26.08 17.01 -44.41
C ASN A 16 -27.49 17.23 -43.83
N GLN A 17 -28.06 18.44 -43.98
CA GLN A 17 -29.44 18.71 -43.52
C GLN A 17 -30.49 18.24 -44.55
N ASP A 18 -30.19 18.34 -45.85
CA ASP A 18 -31.06 17.80 -46.89
C ASP A 18 -30.98 16.27 -46.96
N GLU A 19 -29.81 15.66 -46.72
CA GLU A 19 -29.68 14.20 -46.65
C GLU A 19 -30.40 13.60 -45.44
N THR A 20 -30.35 14.30 -44.29
CA THR A 20 -31.10 13.84 -43.10
C THR A 20 -32.60 14.00 -43.28
N ARG A 21 -33.07 15.07 -43.93
CA ARG A 21 -34.50 15.21 -44.27
C ARG A 21 -34.96 14.12 -45.23
N ARG A 22 -34.20 13.85 -46.30
CA ARG A 22 -34.50 12.74 -47.23
C ARG A 22 -34.46 11.38 -46.54
N ALA A 23 -33.54 11.17 -45.58
CA ALA A 23 -33.46 9.92 -44.81
C ALA A 23 -34.65 9.74 -43.87
N THR A 24 -35.21 10.83 -43.32
CA THR A 24 -36.42 10.77 -42.50
C THR A 24 -37.67 10.52 -43.33
N GLU A 25 -37.79 11.15 -44.51
CA GLU A 25 -38.89 10.91 -45.45
C GLU A 25 -38.89 9.45 -45.94
N ARG A 26 -37.71 8.92 -46.31
CA ARG A 26 -37.56 7.51 -46.73
C ARG A 26 -37.86 6.51 -45.61
N ASN A 27 -37.56 6.83 -44.35
CA ASN A 27 -37.94 5.98 -43.21
C ASN A 27 -39.44 5.95 -42.96
N ASN A 28 -40.14 7.06 -43.22
CA ASN A 28 -41.59 7.10 -43.08
C ASN A 28 -42.29 6.35 -44.21
N GLU A 29 -41.77 6.43 -45.43
CA GLU A 29 -42.23 5.59 -46.56
C GLU A 29 -42.04 4.09 -46.27
N LEU A 30 -40.86 3.69 -45.78
CA LEU A 30 -40.59 2.29 -45.38
C LEU A 30 -41.51 1.79 -44.27
N LYS A 31 -41.91 2.65 -43.32
CA LYS A 31 -42.86 2.28 -42.26
C LYS A 31 -44.25 2.03 -42.82
N GLU A 32 -44.70 2.85 -43.76
CA GLU A 32 -46.01 2.68 -44.38
C GLU A 32 -46.02 1.46 -45.33
N GLU A 33 -44.92 1.20 -46.05
CA GLU A 33 -44.71 -0.07 -46.78
C GLU A 33 -44.74 -1.27 -45.83
N TYR A 34 -44.10 -1.20 -44.66
CA TYR A 34 -44.10 -2.29 -43.68
C TYR A 34 -45.50 -2.54 -43.10
N ARG A 35 -46.29 -1.49 -42.88
CA ARG A 35 -47.69 -1.60 -42.43
C ARG A 35 -48.56 -2.23 -43.50
N THR A 36 -48.43 -1.80 -44.75
CA THR A 36 -49.17 -2.42 -45.86
C THR A 36 -48.73 -3.87 -46.10
N MET A 37 -47.44 -4.17 -45.96
CA MET A 37 -46.91 -5.53 -46.05
C MET A 37 -47.37 -6.43 -44.89
N GLN A 38 -47.48 -5.90 -43.66
CA GLN A 38 -48.07 -6.64 -42.54
C GLN A 38 -49.55 -6.96 -42.79
N LEU A 39 -50.32 -6.01 -43.33
CA LEU A 39 -51.72 -6.24 -43.68
C LEU A 39 -51.85 -7.27 -44.82
N TYR A 40 -50.93 -7.23 -45.79
CA TYR A 40 -50.88 -8.21 -46.89
C TYR A 40 -50.48 -9.61 -46.40
N LEU A 41 -49.48 -9.72 -45.52
CA LEU A 41 -49.07 -10.98 -44.89
C LEU A 41 -50.17 -11.56 -44.00
N HIS A 42 -50.89 -10.73 -43.26
CA HIS A 42 -52.01 -11.16 -42.45
C HIS A 42 -53.20 -11.62 -43.31
N GLY A 43 -53.41 -10.96 -44.46
CA GLY A 43 -54.34 -11.41 -45.50
C GLY A 43 -53.96 -12.77 -46.08
N LEU A 44 -52.69 -12.96 -46.45
CA LEU A 44 -52.15 -14.22 -46.98
C LEU A 44 -52.17 -15.35 -45.95
N HIS A 45 -51.91 -15.05 -44.68
CA HIS A 45 -51.99 -16.01 -43.58
C HIS A 45 -53.43 -16.47 -43.35
N ASN A 46 -54.40 -15.54 -43.37
CA ASN A 46 -55.82 -15.90 -43.27
C ASN A 46 -56.29 -16.70 -44.49
N GLN A 47 -55.84 -16.34 -45.70
CA GLN A 47 -56.15 -17.07 -46.93
C GLN A 47 -55.50 -18.47 -46.93
N PHE A 48 -54.32 -18.64 -46.35
CA PHE A 48 -53.65 -19.93 -46.16
C PHE A 48 -54.35 -20.81 -45.12
N LEU A 49 -54.83 -20.22 -44.02
CA LEU A 49 -55.60 -20.92 -42.99
C LEU A 49 -56.96 -21.40 -43.52
N GLU A 50 -57.66 -20.58 -44.31
CA GLU A 50 -58.91 -20.96 -44.96
C GLU A 50 -58.71 -22.04 -46.03
N ASN A 51 -57.65 -21.93 -46.84
CA ASN A 51 -57.37 -22.92 -47.89
C ASN A 51 -56.92 -24.29 -47.35
N ASN A 52 -56.34 -24.37 -46.14
CA ASN A 52 -55.79 -25.61 -45.59
C ASN A 52 -56.65 -26.30 -44.51
N LYS A 53 -57.85 -25.79 -44.16
CA LYS A 53 -58.76 -26.41 -43.17
C LYS A 53 -58.06 -26.84 -41.84
N LEU A 54 -57.05 -26.10 -41.41
CA LEU A 54 -56.19 -26.42 -40.25
C LEU A 54 -56.86 -26.22 -38.89
N SER A 55 -58.00 -25.51 -38.83
CA SER A 55 -58.78 -25.31 -37.61
C SER A 55 -59.34 -26.59 -36.99
N LYS A 56 -59.35 -27.71 -37.74
CA LYS A 56 -59.79 -29.02 -37.22
C LYS A 56 -58.67 -29.83 -36.53
N LEU A 57 -57.39 -29.45 -36.66
CA LEU A 57 -56.26 -30.19 -36.07
C LEU A 57 -55.79 -29.61 -34.72
N GLU A 58 -55.93 -28.30 -34.48
CA GLU A 58 -55.53 -27.68 -33.20
C GLU A 58 -56.39 -28.11 -32.00
N ALA A 59 -57.68 -28.37 -32.20
CA ALA A 59 -58.57 -28.81 -31.13
C ALA A 59 -58.19 -30.20 -30.55
N GLN A 60 -57.47 -31.02 -31.32
CA GLN A 60 -57.08 -32.37 -30.90
C GLN A 60 -55.68 -32.42 -30.25
N ALA A 61 -54.81 -31.43 -30.53
CA ALA A 61 -53.47 -31.33 -29.96
C ALA A 61 -53.43 -30.61 -28.59
N GLY A 62 -54.36 -29.67 -28.33
CA GLY A 62 -54.40 -28.92 -27.06
C GLY A 62 -54.69 -29.76 -25.81
N GLY A 63 -55.47 -30.84 -25.94
CA GLY A 63 -55.81 -31.71 -24.80
C GLY A 63 -54.63 -32.56 -24.28
N ALA A 64 -53.72 -32.98 -25.17
CA ALA A 64 -52.56 -33.78 -24.80
C ALA A 64 -51.47 -32.96 -24.09
N ALA A 65 -51.32 -31.68 -24.46
CA ALA A 65 -50.34 -30.78 -23.86
C ALA A 65 -50.68 -30.44 -22.39
N ILE A 66 -51.95 -30.23 -22.07
CA ILE A 66 -52.40 -29.91 -20.70
C ILE A 66 -52.22 -31.12 -19.76
N ALA A 67 -52.54 -32.33 -20.22
CA ALA A 67 -52.33 -33.55 -19.44
C ALA A 67 -50.84 -33.81 -19.13
N LEU A 68 -49.94 -33.54 -20.08
CA LEU A 68 -48.50 -33.63 -19.88
C LEU A 68 -47.98 -32.62 -18.84
N THR A 69 -48.49 -31.39 -18.85
CA THR A 69 -48.09 -30.38 -17.85
C THR A 69 -48.57 -30.71 -16.44
N GLN A 70 -49.77 -31.30 -16.30
CA GLN A 70 -50.31 -31.71 -15.00
C GLN A 70 -49.55 -32.91 -14.42
N GLN A 71 -49.15 -33.87 -15.27
CA GLN A 71 -48.30 -34.97 -14.84
C GLN A 71 -46.91 -34.50 -14.39
N GLN A 72 -46.35 -33.49 -15.06
CA GLN A 72 -45.07 -32.88 -14.67
C GLN A 72 -45.17 -32.12 -13.33
N SER A 73 -46.28 -31.41 -13.08
CA SER A 73 -46.47 -30.74 -11.79
C SER A 73 -46.60 -31.73 -10.64
N ASP A 74 -47.31 -32.83 -10.85
CA ASP A 74 -47.48 -33.87 -9.82
C ASP A 74 -46.14 -34.56 -9.51
N GLN A 75 -45.32 -34.82 -10.53
CA GLN A 75 -43.98 -35.39 -10.35
C GLN A 75 -43.07 -34.47 -9.52
N LEU A 76 -43.07 -33.16 -9.78
CA LEU A 76 -42.29 -32.19 -9.00
C LEU A 76 -42.78 -32.10 -7.55
N TYR A 77 -44.10 -32.10 -7.35
CA TYR A 77 -44.68 -32.10 -6.01
C TYR A 77 -44.27 -33.32 -5.18
N TYR A 78 -44.31 -34.52 -5.78
CA TYR A 78 -43.85 -35.73 -5.08
C TYR A 78 -42.34 -35.71 -4.79
N GLN A 79 -41.52 -35.17 -5.69
CA GLN A 79 -40.09 -35.01 -5.45
C GLN A 79 -39.81 -34.10 -4.24
N GLU A 80 -40.44 -32.93 -4.18
CA GLU A 80 -40.31 -32.03 -3.04
C GLU A 80 -40.81 -32.65 -1.73
N LEU A 81 -41.88 -33.44 -1.79
CA LEU A 81 -42.42 -34.16 -0.64
C LEU A 81 -41.42 -35.21 -0.13
N PHE A 82 -40.81 -35.99 -1.02
CA PHE A 82 -39.80 -36.99 -0.65
C PHE A 82 -38.53 -36.35 -0.10
N GLU A 83 -38.11 -35.20 -0.62
CA GLU A 83 -36.97 -34.45 -0.07
C GLU A 83 -37.24 -33.99 1.36
N LYS A 84 -38.45 -33.48 1.65
CA LYS A 84 -38.86 -33.12 3.03
C LYS A 84 -38.87 -34.32 3.96
N TYR A 85 -39.40 -35.46 3.52
CA TYR A 85 -39.39 -36.69 4.32
C TYR A 85 -37.97 -37.19 4.59
N ARG A 86 -37.08 -37.12 3.59
CA ARG A 86 -35.67 -37.49 3.74
C ARG A 86 -34.97 -36.60 4.77
N PHE A 87 -35.20 -35.29 4.73
CA PHE A 87 -34.61 -34.35 5.69
C PHE A 87 -35.05 -34.68 7.12
N ASN A 88 -36.37 -34.85 7.34
CA ASN A 88 -36.90 -35.18 8.66
C ASN A 88 -36.35 -36.51 9.19
N TYR A 89 -36.26 -37.54 8.34
CA TYR A 89 -35.70 -38.83 8.76
C TYR A 89 -34.24 -38.71 9.20
N LEU A 90 -33.43 -37.94 8.46
CA LEU A 90 -32.02 -37.73 8.80
C LEU A 90 -31.85 -36.97 10.12
N GLU A 91 -32.67 -35.95 10.36
CA GLU A 91 -32.68 -35.22 11.62
C GLU A 91 -33.03 -36.14 12.80
N HIS A 92 -34.07 -36.96 12.66
CA HIS A 92 -34.47 -37.91 13.69
C HIS A 92 -33.39 -38.95 13.97
N ALA A 93 -32.78 -39.53 12.94
CA ALA A 93 -31.68 -40.49 13.09
C ALA A 93 -30.47 -39.86 13.81
N THR A 94 -30.19 -38.59 13.55
CA THR A 94 -29.08 -37.86 14.20
C THR A 94 -29.37 -37.58 15.66
N LYS A 95 -30.60 -37.15 15.99
CA LYS A 95 -31.04 -36.94 17.38
C LYS A 95 -31.01 -38.24 18.18
N GLU A 96 -31.48 -39.34 17.60
CA GLU A 96 -31.43 -40.64 18.25
C GLU A 96 -29.99 -41.10 18.51
N LYS A 97 -29.10 -40.92 17.53
CA LYS A 97 -27.68 -41.25 17.69
C LYS A 97 -27.01 -40.41 18.78
N PHE A 98 -27.34 -39.11 18.85
CA PHE A 98 -26.83 -38.21 19.88
C PHE A 98 -27.29 -38.60 21.29
N LEU A 99 -28.58 -38.92 21.46
CA LEU A 99 -29.11 -39.38 22.74
C LEU A 99 -28.50 -40.72 23.15
N LYS A 100 -28.32 -41.65 22.21
CA LYS A 100 -27.62 -42.92 22.49
C LYS A 100 -26.18 -42.71 22.93
N GLN A 101 -25.47 -41.73 22.36
CA GLN A 101 -24.11 -41.39 22.81
C GLN A 101 -24.09 -40.78 24.21
N LEU A 102 -25.03 -39.87 24.52
CA LEU A 102 -25.18 -39.30 25.86
C LEU A 102 -25.55 -40.33 26.93
N LEU A 103 -26.35 -41.33 26.56
CA LEU A 103 -26.81 -42.40 27.45
C LEU A 103 -25.82 -43.57 27.54
N ALA A 104 -24.88 -43.70 26.61
CA ALA A 104 -23.89 -44.78 26.60
C ALA A 104 -22.80 -44.59 27.67
N ASP A 105 -22.47 -43.33 28.00
CA ASP A 105 -21.57 -43.02 29.11
C ASP A 105 -22.40 -42.69 30.35
N GLU A 106 -22.68 -43.70 31.18
CA GLU A 106 -23.23 -43.47 32.51
C GLU A 106 -22.23 -42.58 33.28
N PRO A 107 -22.60 -41.35 33.70
CA PRO A 107 -21.68 -40.48 34.41
C PRO A 107 -21.30 -41.17 35.72
N MET A 108 -20.04 -41.59 35.81
CA MET A 108 -19.48 -42.24 36.98
C MET A 108 -19.77 -41.34 38.19
N ALA A 109 -20.61 -41.82 39.11
CA ALA A 109 -21.01 -41.06 40.28
C ALA A 109 -19.81 -40.93 41.22
N LEU A 110 -19.01 -39.88 41.04
CA LEU A 110 -17.86 -39.58 41.89
C LEU A 110 -18.35 -39.39 43.32
N THR A 111 -17.90 -40.25 44.22
CA THR A 111 -18.20 -40.14 45.64
C THR A 111 -17.30 -39.05 46.24
N ASN A 112 -17.77 -38.35 47.27
CA ASN A 112 -16.95 -37.36 47.98
C ASN A 112 -15.65 -37.98 48.55
N ALA A 113 -15.64 -39.28 48.82
CA ALA A 113 -14.45 -40.04 49.22
C ALA A 113 -13.39 -40.10 48.10
N ASP A 114 -13.81 -40.35 46.86
CA ASP A 114 -12.91 -40.41 45.70
C ASP A 114 -12.27 -39.04 45.44
N VAL A 115 -13.05 -37.96 45.61
CA VAL A 115 -12.56 -36.59 45.48
C VAL A 115 -11.51 -36.28 46.56
N GLN A 116 -11.72 -36.73 47.80
CA GLN A 116 -10.75 -36.54 48.87
C GLN A 116 -9.46 -37.33 48.63
N GLU A 117 -9.54 -38.60 48.20
CA GLU A 117 -8.36 -39.42 47.89
C GLU A 117 -7.54 -38.81 46.74
N LEU A 118 -8.22 -38.35 45.68
CA LEU A 118 -7.57 -37.66 44.56
C LEU A 118 -6.95 -36.34 44.99
N SER A 119 -7.59 -35.60 45.90
CA SER A 119 -7.03 -34.36 46.45
C SER A 119 -5.76 -34.63 47.25
N THR A 120 -5.74 -35.66 48.11
CA THR A 120 -4.55 -36.01 48.89
C THR A 120 -3.40 -36.46 48.00
N ARG A 121 -3.68 -37.27 46.96
CA ARG A 121 -2.68 -37.71 46.00
C ARG A 121 -2.12 -36.54 45.18
N ASN A 122 -2.97 -35.58 44.80
CA ASN A 122 -2.53 -34.36 44.11
C ASN A 122 -1.65 -33.48 45.00
N ASP A 123 -1.98 -33.34 46.29
CA ASP A 123 -1.14 -32.57 47.22
C ASP A 123 0.22 -33.25 47.47
N GLU A 124 0.26 -34.59 47.54
CA GLU A 124 1.51 -35.36 47.62
C GLU A 124 2.36 -35.18 46.36
N HIS A 125 1.76 -35.32 45.18
CA HIS A 125 2.46 -35.08 43.92
C HIS A 125 2.93 -33.63 43.77
N ARG A 126 2.15 -32.66 44.24
CA ARG A 126 2.56 -31.24 44.23
C ARG A 126 3.79 -31.03 45.11
N ARG A 127 3.82 -31.58 46.32
CA ARG A 127 4.99 -31.49 47.21
C ARG A 127 6.22 -32.16 46.61
N TYR A 128 6.05 -33.32 46.00
CA TYR A 128 7.14 -34.01 45.33
C TYR A 128 7.70 -33.22 44.15
N LEU A 129 6.83 -32.56 43.37
CA LEU A 129 7.26 -31.67 42.29
C LEU A 129 8.00 -30.43 42.83
N GLU A 130 7.50 -29.81 43.90
CA GLU A 130 8.16 -28.67 44.54
C GLU A 130 9.57 -29.02 45.06
N GLU A 131 9.74 -30.22 45.63
CA GLU A 131 11.05 -30.73 46.07
C GLU A 131 12.00 -30.96 44.90
N LEU A 132 11.49 -31.58 43.82
CA LEU A 132 12.28 -31.83 42.61
C LEU A 132 12.67 -30.54 41.89
N GLU A 133 11.78 -29.55 41.84
CA GLU A 133 12.08 -28.22 41.29
C GLU A 133 13.21 -27.53 42.07
N LEU A 134 13.19 -27.64 43.40
CA LEU A 134 14.23 -27.09 44.27
C LEU A 134 15.56 -27.83 44.08
N GLU A 135 15.54 -29.15 43.95
CA GLU A 135 16.73 -29.96 43.67
C GLU A 135 17.35 -29.60 42.31
N ILE A 136 16.53 -29.48 41.26
CA ILE A 136 16.99 -29.05 39.93
C ILE A 136 17.57 -27.64 39.98
N ALA A 137 16.95 -26.71 40.72
CA ALA A 137 17.46 -25.36 40.88
C ALA A 137 18.82 -25.34 41.58
N ASN A 138 19.02 -26.16 42.60
CA ASN A 138 20.30 -26.30 43.29
C ASN A 138 21.37 -26.89 42.36
N PHE A 139 21.07 -27.97 41.64
CA PHE A 139 22.00 -28.56 40.66
C PHE A 139 22.36 -27.58 39.54
N ALA A 140 21.41 -26.78 39.06
CA ALA A 140 21.68 -25.73 38.09
C ALA A 140 22.61 -24.64 38.67
N GLY A 141 22.44 -24.30 39.94
CA GLY A 141 23.34 -23.40 40.67
C GLY A 141 24.77 -23.93 40.75
N GLU A 142 24.94 -25.16 41.23
CA GLU A 142 26.24 -25.84 41.35
C GLU A 142 26.92 -26.00 39.98
N LEU A 143 26.15 -26.36 38.95
CA LEU A 143 26.67 -26.48 37.58
C LEU A 143 27.17 -25.13 37.06
N ASN A 144 26.44 -24.04 37.29
CA ASN A 144 26.86 -22.71 36.86
C ASN A 144 28.13 -22.25 37.59
N GLU A 145 28.26 -22.56 38.88
CA GLU A 145 29.47 -22.26 39.64
C GLU A 145 30.67 -23.06 39.12
N ALA A 146 30.50 -24.36 38.90
CA ALA A 146 31.54 -25.22 38.34
C ALA A 146 31.96 -24.77 36.93
N VAL A 147 31.00 -24.41 36.08
CA VAL A 147 31.27 -23.84 34.75
C VAL A 147 32.04 -22.52 34.87
N GLY A 148 31.66 -21.65 35.82
CA GLY A 148 32.36 -20.40 36.09
C GLY A 148 33.83 -20.61 36.48
N LEU A 149 34.12 -21.57 37.35
CA LEU A 149 35.49 -21.93 37.74
C LEU A 149 36.29 -22.45 36.55
N VAL A 150 35.72 -23.36 35.74
CA VAL A 150 36.40 -23.91 34.55
C VAL A 150 36.73 -22.81 33.54
N TYR A 151 35.83 -21.83 33.33
CA TYR A 151 36.13 -20.70 32.45
C TYR A 151 37.27 -19.82 32.98
N GLN A 152 37.32 -19.58 34.28
CA GLN A 152 38.41 -18.81 34.89
C GLN A 152 39.75 -19.52 34.77
N ASP A 153 39.78 -20.83 35.02
CA ASP A 153 40.98 -21.65 34.89
C ASP A 153 41.47 -21.68 33.43
N TYR A 154 40.55 -21.85 32.47
CA TYR A 154 40.88 -21.87 31.06
C TYR A 154 41.43 -20.52 30.57
N ASP A 155 40.85 -19.40 31.02
CA ASP A 155 41.37 -18.05 30.72
C ASP A 155 42.76 -17.84 31.34
N GLY A 156 42.98 -18.32 32.56
CA GLY A 156 44.29 -18.33 33.22
C GLY A 156 45.33 -19.11 32.42
N MET A 157 45.02 -20.36 32.05
CA MET A 157 45.89 -21.19 31.22
C MET A 157 46.17 -20.57 29.85
N GLY A 158 45.18 -19.90 29.25
CA GLY A 158 45.35 -19.16 28.00
C GLY A 158 46.37 -18.03 28.11
N LYS A 159 46.30 -17.24 29.18
CA LYS A 159 47.28 -16.18 29.46
C LYS A 159 48.68 -16.74 29.69
N ASP A 160 48.79 -17.80 30.50
CA ASP A 160 50.06 -18.45 30.78
C ASP A 160 50.69 -19.03 29.51
N HIS A 161 49.89 -19.63 28.62
CA HIS A 161 50.35 -20.13 27.33
C HIS A 161 50.86 -19.00 26.43
N VAL A 162 50.16 -17.87 26.36
CA VAL A 162 50.62 -16.69 25.60
C VAL A 162 51.94 -16.15 26.17
N GLN A 163 52.07 -16.08 27.49
CA GLN A 163 53.31 -15.65 28.14
C GLN A 163 54.46 -16.63 27.87
N MET A 164 54.21 -17.93 27.98
CA MET A 164 55.21 -18.97 27.74
C MET A 164 55.67 -19.00 26.28
N THR A 165 54.75 -18.88 25.33
CA THR A 165 55.10 -18.78 23.90
C THR A 165 55.91 -17.52 23.58
N LYS A 166 55.59 -16.38 24.22
CA LYS A 166 56.39 -15.16 24.12
C LYS A 166 57.81 -15.38 24.66
N MET A 167 57.95 -15.95 25.86
CA MET A 167 59.26 -16.24 26.45
C MET A 167 60.09 -17.21 25.60
N LEU A 168 59.46 -18.22 25.01
CA LEU A 168 60.13 -19.14 24.08
C LEU A 168 60.63 -18.41 22.83
N HIS A 169 59.84 -17.47 22.30
CA HIS A 169 60.27 -16.67 21.16
C HIS A 169 61.45 -15.76 21.52
N GLU A 170 61.38 -15.05 22.65
CA GLU A 170 62.47 -14.22 23.16
C GLU A 170 63.75 -15.05 23.39
N MET A 171 63.62 -16.29 23.87
CA MET A 171 64.76 -17.20 24.04
C MET A 171 65.39 -17.59 22.70
N GLN A 172 64.57 -17.91 21.69
CA GLN A 172 65.06 -18.22 20.34
C GLN A 172 65.75 -17.02 19.69
N GLU A 173 65.21 -15.82 19.88
CA GLU A 173 65.83 -14.57 19.41
C GLU A 173 67.20 -14.35 20.09
N MET A 174 67.28 -14.49 21.42
CA MET A 174 68.55 -14.37 22.15
C MET A 174 69.57 -15.44 21.73
N GLU A 175 69.15 -16.68 21.48
CA GLU A 175 70.04 -17.73 20.98
C GLU A 175 70.57 -17.42 19.58
N ALA A 176 69.71 -16.87 18.70
CA ALA A 176 70.10 -16.43 17.36
C ALA A 176 71.08 -15.24 17.43
N GLU A 177 70.83 -14.27 18.29
CA GLU A 177 71.74 -13.14 18.53
C GLU A 177 73.10 -13.59 19.07
N LEU A 178 73.13 -14.51 20.03
CA LEU A 178 74.38 -15.09 20.54
C LEU A 178 75.15 -15.85 19.45
N ALA A 179 74.45 -16.59 18.59
CA ALA A 179 75.09 -17.25 17.44
C ALA A 179 75.68 -16.22 16.47
N GLN A 180 74.95 -15.15 16.16
CA GLN A 180 75.44 -14.05 15.32
C GLN A 180 76.66 -13.37 15.93
N LEU A 181 76.61 -13.02 17.22
CA LEU A 181 77.73 -12.39 17.93
C LEU A 181 78.98 -13.27 17.92
N LYS A 182 78.86 -14.58 18.11
CA LYS A 182 79.98 -15.51 17.99
C LYS A 182 80.59 -15.50 16.59
N THR A 183 79.75 -15.53 15.54
CA THR A 183 80.26 -15.46 14.15
C THR A 183 80.93 -14.11 13.83
N LEU A 184 80.44 -13.02 14.43
CA LEU A 184 81.04 -11.70 14.28
C LEU A 184 82.37 -11.62 15.04
N GLU A 185 82.45 -12.14 16.26
CA GLU A 185 83.67 -12.21 17.05
C GLU A 185 84.79 -12.96 16.30
N ASP A 186 84.48 -14.13 15.74
CA ASP A 186 85.40 -14.92 14.91
C ASP A 186 85.87 -14.14 13.66
N LYS A 187 84.99 -13.32 13.08
CA LYS A 187 85.30 -12.51 11.89
C LYS A 187 86.21 -11.31 12.20
N TYR A 188 86.06 -10.70 13.36
CA TYR A 188 86.80 -9.50 13.75
C TYR A 188 88.10 -9.80 14.52
N MET A 189 88.24 -10.99 15.10
CA MET A 189 89.49 -11.46 15.74
C MET A 189 90.54 -11.82 14.67
N GLY A 190 91.24 -10.80 14.17
CA GLY A 190 92.34 -10.96 13.20
C GLY A 190 92.45 -9.86 12.14
N MET A 191 91.56 -8.87 12.16
CA MET A 191 91.60 -7.77 11.17
C MET A 191 92.78 -6.82 11.41
N THR A 192 93.42 -6.42 10.31
CA THR A 192 94.43 -5.37 10.26
C THR A 192 93.79 -3.99 10.53
N ILE A 193 94.57 -3.05 11.07
CA ILE A 193 94.10 -1.69 11.43
C ILE A 193 93.49 -0.93 10.23
N SER A 194 93.98 -1.17 9.01
CA SER A 194 93.40 -0.57 7.80
C SER A 194 92.03 -1.13 7.46
N ASP A 195 91.79 -2.42 7.71
CA ASP A 195 90.51 -3.06 7.43
C ASP A 195 89.47 -2.61 8.45
N SER A 196 89.85 -2.42 9.71
CA SER A 196 88.94 -1.96 10.75
C SER A 196 88.46 -0.53 10.49
N GLN A 197 89.31 0.35 9.95
CA GLN A 197 88.90 1.70 9.52
C GLN A 197 87.86 1.67 8.40
N ASN A 198 88.07 0.85 7.35
CA ASN A 198 87.10 0.70 6.26
C ASN A 198 85.76 0.14 6.73
N VAL A 199 85.77 -0.83 7.67
CA VAL A 199 84.53 -1.35 8.28
C VAL A 199 83.81 -0.26 9.07
N LEU A 200 84.55 0.57 9.80
CA LEU A 200 83.95 1.65 10.60
C LEU A 200 83.30 2.73 9.72
N GLU A 201 83.93 3.09 8.60
CA GLU A 201 83.34 4.01 7.61
C GLU A 201 82.07 3.43 6.97
N ASN A 202 82.08 2.14 6.61
CA ASN A 202 80.90 1.46 6.07
C ASN A 202 79.77 1.37 7.09
N LEU A 203 80.07 0.99 8.34
CA LEU A 203 79.10 0.99 9.44
C LEU A 203 78.53 2.39 9.70
N THR A 204 79.35 3.43 9.63
CA THR A 204 78.88 4.82 9.80
C THR A 204 77.91 5.22 8.69
N ARG A 205 78.19 4.80 7.44
CA ARG A 205 77.29 5.03 6.30
C ARG A 205 75.97 4.26 6.46
N GLU A 206 76.04 2.99 6.84
CA GLU A 206 74.88 2.13 7.07
C GLU A 206 74.01 2.66 8.23
N LEU A 207 74.64 3.06 9.34
CA LEU A 207 73.95 3.66 10.48
C LEU A 207 73.24 4.96 10.08
N HIS A 208 73.86 5.78 9.22
CA HIS A 208 73.20 6.97 8.69
C HIS A 208 71.99 6.62 7.81
N GLN A 209 72.09 5.57 6.98
CA GLN A 209 70.98 5.10 6.16
C GLN A 209 69.82 4.56 7.02
N VAL A 210 70.11 3.72 8.02
CA VAL A 210 69.11 3.19 8.96
C VAL A 210 68.43 4.33 9.74
N HIS A 211 69.17 5.38 10.09
CA HIS A 211 68.58 6.58 10.70
C HIS A 211 67.61 7.30 9.75
N GLN A 212 67.96 7.45 8.47
CA GLN A 212 67.05 8.05 7.48
C GLN A 212 65.79 7.20 7.29
N GLU A 213 65.94 5.88 7.16
CA GLU A 213 64.82 4.95 7.02
C GLU A 213 63.92 4.95 8.27
N LYS A 214 64.51 4.99 9.47
CA LYS A 214 63.78 5.17 10.72
C LYS A 214 62.98 6.47 10.71
N ASP A 215 63.60 7.58 10.33
CA ASP A 215 62.93 8.88 10.32
C ASP A 215 61.76 8.88 9.31
N GLU A 216 61.93 8.26 8.13
CA GLU A 216 60.86 8.04 7.15
C GLU A 216 59.72 7.18 7.71
N VAL A 217 60.03 6.04 8.33
CA VAL A 217 59.02 5.16 8.94
C VAL A 217 58.30 5.87 10.09
N THR A 218 59.00 6.64 10.91
CA THR A 218 58.36 7.41 11.99
C THR A 218 57.45 8.51 11.46
N SER A 219 57.80 9.18 10.37
CA SER A 219 56.91 10.11 9.67
C SER A 219 55.66 9.39 9.15
N ASN A 220 55.85 8.24 8.49
CA ASN A 220 54.74 7.42 7.99
C ASN A 220 53.81 6.94 9.10
N ILE A 221 54.35 6.54 10.26
CA ILE A 221 53.55 6.17 11.44
C ILE A 221 52.75 7.38 11.95
N GLN A 222 53.32 8.58 11.98
CA GLN A 222 52.60 9.78 12.38
C GLN A 222 51.47 10.12 11.40
N ASP A 223 51.72 10.01 10.10
CA ASP A 223 50.70 10.23 9.06
C ASP A 223 49.57 9.19 9.17
N LEU A 224 49.90 7.92 9.37
CA LEU A 224 48.91 6.86 9.57
C LEU A 224 48.10 7.07 10.86
N LYS A 225 48.73 7.47 11.96
CA LYS A 225 48.03 7.83 13.22
C LYS A 225 47.08 9.00 13.01
N TRP A 226 47.50 10.00 12.24
CA TRP A 226 46.65 11.13 11.89
C TRP A 226 45.44 10.68 11.04
N GLN A 227 45.66 9.81 10.04
CA GLN A 227 44.57 9.24 9.23
C GLN A 227 43.63 8.36 10.07
N GLU A 228 44.15 7.55 10.97
CA GLU A 228 43.37 6.72 11.89
C GLU A 228 42.49 7.59 12.79
N SER A 229 43.03 8.67 13.34
CA SER A 229 42.27 9.63 14.14
C SER A 229 41.14 10.30 13.34
N GLN A 230 41.40 10.69 12.09
CA GLN A 230 40.38 11.24 11.18
C GLN A 230 39.28 10.22 10.87
N LEU A 231 39.65 8.97 10.60
CA LEU A 231 38.68 7.89 10.36
C LEU A 231 37.87 7.58 11.62
N GLN A 232 38.49 7.59 12.80
CA GLN A 232 37.80 7.37 14.07
C GLN A 232 36.79 8.48 14.36
N GLU A 233 37.14 9.76 14.14
CA GLU A 233 36.21 10.89 14.27
C GLU A 233 35.05 10.76 13.27
N ARG A 234 35.33 10.40 12.02
CA ARG A 234 34.29 10.16 11.00
C ARG A 234 33.37 9.00 11.40
N ASN A 235 33.92 7.93 11.96
CA ASN A 235 33.16 6.78 12.40
C ASN A 235 32.25 7.13 13.60
N GLN A 236 32.76 7.92 14.56
CA GLN A 236 31.94 8.47 15.65
C GLN A 236 30.80 9.34 15.15
N LYS A 237 31.05 10.22 14.17
CA LYS A 237 30.01 11.04 13.53
C LYS A 237 28.94 10.18 12.84
N LEU A 238 29.35 9.14 12.11
CA LEU A 238 28.43 8.22 11.46
C LEU A 238 27.63 7.39 12.48
N ALA A 239 28.26 6.95 13.57
CA ALA A 239 27.56 6.25 14.65
C ALA A 239 26.49 7.14 15.30
N ALA A 240 26.80 8.42 15.56
CA ALA A 240 25.83 9.38 16.08
C ALA A 240 24.66 9.62 15.10
N GLN A 241 24.96 9.75 13.80
CA GLN A 241 23.93 9.87 12.76
C GLN A 241 23.05 8.61 12.65
N ARG A 242 23.65 7.42 12.77
CA ARG A 242 22.90 6.15 12.81
C ARG A 242 21.95 6.11 14.00
N ILE A 243 22.41 6.46 15.21
CA ILE A 243 21.55 6.50 16.40
C ILE A 243 20.40 7.49 16.22
N GLN A 244 20.67 8.67 15.66
CA GLN A 244 19.64 9.69 15.42
C GLN A 244 18.60 9.23 14.39
N THR A 245 19.04 8.61 13.28
CA THR A 245 18.14 8.11 12.24
C THR A 245 17.33 6.92 12.72
N GLU A 246 17.91 6.03 13.52
CA GLU A 246 17.22 4.91 14.15
C GLU A 246 16.18 5.41 15.18
N ALA A 247 16.51 6.43 15.98
CA ALA A 247 15.56 7.05 16.90
C ALA A 247 14.36 7.65 16.14
N ARG A 248 14.61 8.40 15.05
CA ARG A 248 13.55 8.94 14.18
C ARG A 248 12.70 7.84 13.55
N ALA A 249 13.32 6.75 13.10
CA ALA A 249 12.60 5.61 12.55
C ALA A 249 11.71 4.93 13.60
N LYS A 250 12.23 4.72 14.82
CA LYS A 250 11.46 4.17 15.95
C LYS A 250 10.30 5.09 16.34
N GLU A 251 10.50 6.40 16.36
CA GLU A 251 9.42 7.36 16.58
C GLU A 251 8.37 7.30 15.48
N ALA A 252 8.77 7.24 14.20
CA ALA A 252 7.84 7.08 13.09
C ALA A 252 7.03 5.78 13.20
N VAL A 253 7.67 4.67 13.58
CA VAL A 253 7.00 3.38 13.82
C VAL A 253 6.02 3.49 15.00
N LYS A 254 6.41 4.09 16.12
CA LYS A 254 5.49 4.34 17.25
C LYS A 254 4.30 5.20 16.82
N MET A 255 4.55 6.30 16.10
CA MET A 255 3.49 7.15 15.56
C MET A 255 2.59 6.40 14.58
N SER A 256 3.13 5.42 13.84
CA SER A 256 2.32 4.53 13.01
C SER A 256 1.51 3.50 13.81
N ALA A 257 2.05 2.99 14.93
CA ALA A 257 1.34 2.07 15.81
C ALA A 257 0.18 2.76 16.57
N PHE A 258 0.29 4.05 16.89
CA PHE A 258 -0.79 4.83 17.49
C PHE A 258 -1.86 5.29 16.47
N ARG A 259 -1.60 5.14 15.17
CA ARG A 259 -2.61 5.42 14.14
C ARG A 259 -3.57 4.25 14.07
N GLN A 260 -4.81 4.48 14.51
CA GLN A 260 -5.88 3.51 14.34
C GLN A 260 -6.17 3.37 12.84
N PRO A 261 -6.05 2.15 12.26
CA PRO A 261 -6.24 1.94 10.83
C PRO A 261 -7.65 2.32 10.37
N GLU A 262 -8.63 2.25 11.27
CA GLU A 262 -10.02 2.66 11.05
C GLU A 262 -10.15 4.16 10.79
N ILE A 263 -9.44 5.00 11.54
CA ILE A 263 -9.45 6.46 11.37
C ILE A 263 -8.74 6.84 10.06
N GLU A 264 -7.65 6.15 9.70
CA GLU A 264 -6.97 6.42 8.42
C GLU A 264 -7.81 5.98 7.21
N ALA A 265 -8.53 4.86 7.33
CA ALA A 265 -9.46 4.42 6.30
C ALA A 265 -10.60 5.43 6.12
N ALA A 266 -11.21 5.88 7.21
CA ALA A 266 -12.26 6.90 7.18
C ALA A 266 -11.75 8.24 6.63
N TYR A 267 -10.53 8.66 6.99
CA TYR A 267 -9.93 9.89 6.45
C TYR A 267 -9.64 9.79 4.94
N LYS A 268 -9.14 8.65 4.47
CA LYS A 268 -8.95 8.41 3.03
C LYS A 268 -10.27 8.43 2.27
N GLU A 269 -11.30 7.81 2.82
CA GLU A 269 -12.65 7.82 2.22
C GLU A 269 -13.19 9.25 2.15
N CYS A 270 -13.06 10.04 3.22
CA CYS A 270 -13.43 11.46 3.22
C CYS A 270 -12.65 12.27 2.17
N LEU A 271 -11.35 12.02 2.00
CA LEU A 271 -10.54 12.68 0.96
C LEU A 271 -10.97 12.27 -0.46
N GLU A 272 -11.29 10.99 -0.68
CA GLU A 272 -11.80 10.52 -1.98
C GLU A 272 -13.16 11.11 -2.31
N ILE A 273 -14.07 11.17 -1.34
CA ILE A 273 -15.38 11.82 -1.49
C ILE A 273 -15.19 13.30 -1.81
N THR A 274 -14.30 13.99 -1.09
CA THR A 274 -13.99 15.40 -1.33
C THR A 274 -13.43 15.60 -2.74
N LYS A 275 -12.53 14.73 -3.19
CA LYS A 275 -11.96 14.79 -4.54
C LYS A 275 -13.03 14.55 -5.62
N ARG A 276 -13.89 13.55 -5.45
CA ARG A 276 -15.02 13.30 -6.37
C ARG A 276 -15.99 14.47 -6.42
N TYR A 277 -16.23 15.12 -5.28
CA TYR A 277 -17.03 16.34 -5.22
C TYR A 277 -16.34 17.51 -5.95
N GLN A 278 -15.03 17.71 -5.74
CA GLN A 278 -14.25 18.71 -6.46
C GLN A 278 -14.27 18.48 -7.97
N ASP A 279 -14.06 17.24 -8.41
CA ASP A 279 -14.12 16.84 -9.83
C ASP A 279 -15.53 17.09 -10.41
N GLY A 280 -16.58 16.77 -9.66
CA GLY A 280 -17.97 16.99 -10.08
C GLY A 280 -18.38 18.46 -10.17
N VAL A 281 -17.79 19.33 -9.33
CA VAL A 281 -17.98 20.78 -9.36
C VAL A 281 -17.06 21.45 -10.40
N GLY A 282 -16.08 20.73 -10.95
CA GLY A 282 -15.10 21.26 -11.89
C GLY A 282 -14.02 22.12 -11.22
N LEU A 283 -13.77 21.92 -9.93
CA LEU A 283 -12.71 22.61 -9.20
C LEU A 283 -11.37 21.89 -9.44
N GLU A 284 -10.43 22.56 -10.11
CA GLU A 284 -9.14 21.98 -10.53
C GLU A 284 -8.05 22.13 -9.47
N SER A 285 -8.00 23.27 -8.77
CA SER A 285 -7.07 23.46 -7.66
C SER A 285 -7.60 24.43 -6.60
N ILE A 286 -7.28 24.14 -5.34
CA ILE A 286 -7.47 25.03 -4.19
C ILE A 286 -6.09 25.31 -3.63
N GLN A 287 -5.63 26.55 -3.66
CA GLN A 287 -4.35 26.95 -3.08
C GLN A 287 -4.58 28.02 -2.02
N PHE A 288 -4.11 27.75 -0.80
CA PHE A 288 -4.08 28.73 0.28
C PHE A 288 -2.72 29.42 0.30
N LEU A 289 -2.70 30.70 -0.02
CA LEU A 289 -1.48 31.52 -0.03
C LEU A 289 -1.27 32.09 1.38
N ASN A 290 -0.46 31.38 2.18
CA ASN A 290 -0.14 31.71 3.57
C ASN A 290 0.28 33.18 3.78
N GLU A 291 0.98 33.77 2.81
CA GLU A 291 1.55 35.12 2.92
C GLU A 291 0.51 36.25 2.85
N SER A 292 -0.68 36.00 2.31
CA SER A 292 -1.67 37.06 2.04
C SER A 292 -3.09 36.75 2.52
N SER A 293 -3.28 35.66 3.28
CA SER A 293 -4.63 35.18 3.68
C SER A 293 -5.60 35.12 2.49
N SER A 294 -5.07 34.75 1.32
CA SER A 294 -5.82 34.70 0.08
C SER A 294 -6.01 33.25 -0.37
N LEU A 295 -7.21 32.97 -0.84
CA LEU A 295 -7.62 31.68 -1.36
C LEU A 295 -7.72 31.81 -2.87
N LEU A 296 -6.90 31.03 -3.58
CA LEU A 296 -6.98 30.88 -5.02
C LEU A 296 -7.78 29.63 -5.34
N LEU A 297 -8.89 29.80 -6.06
CA LEU A 297 -9.74 28.72 -6.55
C LEU A 297 -9.69 28.72 -8.08
N GLU A 298 -9.21 27.62 -8.65
CA GLU A 298 -9.23 27.39 -10.10
C GLU A 298 -10.39 26.48 -10.46
N TYR A 299 -11.32 26.99 -11.27
CA TYR A 299 -12.41 26.19 -11.82
C TYR A 299 -12.19 25.97 -13.31
N ARG A 300 -12.35 24.72 -13.73
CA ARG A 300 -12.40 24.31 -15.13
C ARG A 300 -13.85 24.16 -15.54
N ILE A 301 -14.33 25.11 -16.35
CA ILE A 301 -15.70 25.08 -16.87
C ILE A 301 -15.66 24.51 -18.29
N THR A 302 -16.28 23.35 -18.50
CA THR A 302 -16.51 22.78 -19.83
C THR A 302 -17.87 23.24 -20.37
N PRO A 303 -17.92 24.14 -21.39
CA PRO A 303 -19.17 24.66 -21.91
C PRO A 303 -20.00 23.57 -22.60
N GLY A 304 -21.26 23.41 -22.17
CA GLY A 304 -22.20 22.39 -22.67
C GLY A 304 -22.61 21.30 -21.66
N SER A 305 -22.05 21.29 -20.44
CA SER A 305 -22.50 20.40 -19.35
C SER A 305 -23.72 20.99 -18.64
N ALA A 306 -24.83 21.13 -19.35
CA ALA A 306 -26.11 21.52 -18.74
C ALA A 306 -26.70 20.31 -18.00
N THR A 307 -26.37 20.17 -16.72
CA THR A 307 -27.27 19.83 -15.60
C THR A 307 -26.43 19.55 -14.36
N VAL A 308 -26.49 20.46 -13.39
CA VAL A 308 -26.18 20.16 -11.99
C VAL A 308 -27.19 19.09 -11.56
N HIS A 309 -26.79 17.81 -11.56
CA HIS A 309 -27.60 16.77 -10.94
C HIS A 309 -27.64 17.06 -9.43
N THR A 310 -28.81 17.43 -8.91
CA THR A 310 -29.11 17.32 -7.49
C THR A 310 -28.80 15.90 -7.05
N VAL A 311 -27.86 15.72 -6.12
CA VAL A 311 -27.45 14.42 -5.56
C VAL A 311 -28.67 13.71 -4.98
N PRO A 312 -29.16 12.60 -5.58
CA PRO A 312 -30.17 11.75 -4.94
C PRO A 312 -29.48 10.85 -3.93
N GLY A 313 -30.14 10.65 -2.78
CA GLY A 313 -29.62 9.92 -1.63
C GLY A 313 -29.13 8.50 -1.94
N LEU A 314 -28.19 8.06 -1.09
CA LEU A 314 -27.61 6.73 -1.06
C LEU A 314 -28.70 5.65 -1.08
N THR A 315 -28.83 4.93 -2.19
CA THR A 315 -29.21 3.52 -2.14
C THR A 315 -28.41 2.73 -3.17
N SER A 316 -27.82 1.65 -2.65
CA SER A 316 -27.08 0.61 -3.34
C SER A 316 -27.93 -0.04 -4.43
N GLY A 317 -27.41 -0.11 -5.65
CA GLY A 317 -28.09 -0.70 -6.80
C GLY A 317 -27.14 -0.94 -7.97
N ASN A 318 -26.44 -2.07 -7.91
CA ASN A 318 -25.52 -2.58 -8.92
C ASN A 318 -26.20 -2.70 -10.30
N SER A 319 -25.72 -1.97 -11.33
CA SER A 319 -25.87 -2.40 -12.73
C SER A 319 -24.76 -1.84 -13.63
N ASN A 320 -23.97 -2.75 -14.20
CA ASN A 320 -22.94 -2.50 -15.19
C ASN A 320 -23.55 -2.13 -16.54
N LYS A 321 -23.42 -0.88 -16.98
CA LYS A 321 -23.44 -0.50 -18.41
C LYS A 321 -22.47 0.65 -18.66
N VAL A 322 -21.38 0.33 -19.32
CA VAL A 322 -20.36 1.25 -19.84
C VAL A 322 -20.92 1.97 -21.08
N PRO A 323 -20.96 3.32 -21.14
CA PRO A 323 -21.28 4.03 -22.37
C PRO A 323 -20.00 4.27 -23.18
N GLN A 324 -19.96 3.72 -24.39
CA GLN A 324 -18.97 4.08 -25.40
C GLN A 324 -19.27 5.48 -25.94
N SER A 325 -18.38 6.45 -25.69
CA SER A 325 -18.47 7.79 -26.26
C SER A 325 -17.78 7.85 -27.63
N LYS A 326 -18.56 8.23 -28.64
CA LYS A 326 -18.09 8.52 -30.00
C LYS A 326 -17.33 9.85 -30.01
N LYS A 327 -16.11 9.83 -30.52
CA LYS A 327 -15.25 10.98 -30.80
C LYS A 327 -15.89 11.87 -31.88
N SER A 328 -16.27 13.09 -31.52
CA SER A 328 -16.51 14.20 -32.43
C SER A 328 -15.72 15.41 -31.95
N GLY A 329 -14.68 15.75 -32.70
CA GLY A 329 -13.75 16.84 -32.40
C GLY A 329 -14.39 18.20 -32.67
N SER A 330 -14.89 18.82 -31.60
CA SER A 330 -14.91 20.27 -31.45
C SER A 330 -14.12 20.55 -30.19
N HIS A 331 -12.89 21.04 -30.34
CA HIS A 331 -12.10 21.52 -29.21
C HIS A 331 -12.75 22.80 -28.67
N ARG A 332 -13.88 22.65 -27.96
CA ARG A 332 -14.38 23.68 -27.06
C ARG A 332 -13.28 23.88 -26.03
N LYS A 333 -12.53 24.98 -26.15
CA LYS A 333 -11.47 25.33 -25.20
C LYS A 333 -12.12 25.41 -23.82
N ALA A 334 -11.68 24.58 -22.88
CA ALA A 334 -12.09 24.70 -21.50
C ALA A 334 -11.68 26.11 -21.03
N ILE A 335 -12.64 26.84 -20.45
CA ILE A 335 -12.37 28.15 -19.90
C ILE A 335 -11.93 27.91 -18.46
N LEU A 336 -10.70 28.30 -18.15
CA LEU A 336 -10.17 28.27 -16.79
C LEU A 336 -10.51 29.61 -16.14
N THR A 337 -11.48 29.60 -15.23
CA THR A 337 -11.86 30.77 -14.44
C THR A 337 -11.14 30.71 -13.10
N GLN A 338 -10.37 31.75 -12.81
CA GLN A 338 -9.61 31.88 -11.58
C GLN A 338 -10.31 32.87 -10.64
N PHE A 339 -10.57 32.45 -9.41
CA PHE A 339 -11.07 33.31 -8.34
C PHE A 339 -9.94 33.55 -7.34
N LEU A 340 -9.52 34.80 -7.19
CA LEU A 340 -8.63 35.24 -6.13
C LEU A 340 -9.47 35.92 -5.05
N ILE A 341 -9.71 35.21 -3.96
CA ILE A 341 -10.55 35.66 -2.85
C ILE A 341 -9.65 36.05 -1.67
N ARG A 342 -9.74 37.29 -1.20
CA ARG A 342 -9.05 37.75 0.02
C ARG A 342 -10.05 37.84 1.17
N LEU A 343 -9.75 37.12 2.25
CA LEU A 343 -10.57 37.09 3.45
C LEU A 343 -9.83 37.73 4.61
N HIS A 344 -10.59 38.33 5.52
CA HIS A 344 -10.06 38.82 6.77
C HIS A 344 -9.71 37.62 7.69
N PRO A 345 -8.48 37.51 8.21
CA PRO A 345 -7.99 36.30 8.86
C PRO A 345 -8.75 35.91 10.14
N GLN A 346 -9.33 36.89 10.85
CA GLN A 346 -10.05 36.64 12.10
C GLN A 346 -11.57 36.59 11.96
N SER A 347 -12.13 37.28 10.96
CA SER A 347 -13.59 37.44 10.83
C SER A 347 -14.17 36.70 9.64
N GLY A 348 -13.32 36.12 8.77
CA GLY A 348 -13.73 35.49 7.53
C GLY A 348 -14.37 36.47 6.54
N ARG A 349 -14.35 37.78 6.81
CA ARG A 349 -15.05 38.77 5.99
C ARG A 349 -14.37 38.94 4.64
N LEU A 350 -15.14 38.97 3.58
CA LEU A 350 -14.70 39.19 2.21
C LEU A 350 -14.10 40.60 2.05
N LEU A 351 -12.78 40.68 1.89
CA LEU A 351 -12.05 41.95 1.73
C LEU A 351 -12.09 42.40 0.27
N SER A 352 -11.66 41.51 -0.63
CA SER A 352 -11.64 41.74 -2.07
C SER A 352 -11.73 40.44 -2.83
N VAL A 353 -12.26 40.51 -4.05
CA VAL A 353 -12.35 39.38 -4.98
C VAL A 353 -11.88 39.88 -6.33
N SER A 354 -10.97 39.14 -6.94
CA SER A 354 -10.65 39.29 -8.36
C SER A 354 -11.07 38.01 -9.08
N ILE A 355 -11.75 38.16 -10.21
CA ILE A 355 -12.17 37.04 -11.05
C ILE A 355 -11.52 37.25 -12.41
N GLU A 356 -10.65 36.33 -12.80
CA GLU A 356 -9.99 36.34 -14.09
C GLU A 356 -10.69 35.38 -15.04
N ASN A 357 -10.77 35.76 -16.32
CA ASN A 357 -11.39 34.97 -17.40
C ASN A 357 -12.90 34.66 -17.20
N ALA A 358 -13.67 35.59 -16.62
CA ALA A 358 -15.12 35.43 -16.48
C ALA A 358 -15.89 35.56 -17.82
N GLY A 359 -15.38 36.32 -18.79
CA GLY A 359 -16.07 36.51 -20.08
C GLY A 359 -17.39 37.31 -20.02
N CYS A 360 -17.85 37.69 -18.82
CA CYS A 360 -19.04 38.51 -18.56
C CYS A 360 -18.77 39.56 -17.45
N ASP A 361 -19.59 40.61 -17.37
CA ASP A 361 -19.50 41.58 -16.26
C ASP A 361 -20.11 40.98 -14.98
N VAL A 362 -19.30 40.93 -13.93
CA VAL A 362 -19.62 40.33 -12.62
C VAL A 362 -19.41 41.32 -11.46
N LYS A 363 -19.22 42.61 -11.76
CA LYS A 363 -18.98 43.65 -10.74
C LYS A 363 -20.14 43.79 -9.76
N ASP A 364 -21.37 43.67 -10.25
CA ASP A 364 -22.59 43.70 -9.44
C ASP A 364 -22.66 42.50 -8.49
N VAL A 365 -22.35 41.29 -8.97
CA VAL A 365 -22.30 40.06 -8.15
C VAL A 365 -21.24 40.19 -7.05
N ILE A 366 -20.05 40.69 -7.38
CA ILE A 366 -18.97 40.93 -6.42
C ILE A 366 -19.42 41.93 -5.34
N GLN A 367 -20.09 43.01 -5.73
CA GLN A 367 -20.57 44.02 -4.79
C GLN A 367 -21.68 43.47 -3.88
N ILE A 368 -22.63 42.71 -4.43
CA ILE A 368 -23.69 42.06 -3.66
C ILE A 368 -23.09 41.04 -2.68
N ALA A 369 -22.15 40.19 -3.13
CA ALA A 369 -21.47 39.24 -2.26
C ALA A 369 -20.68 39.92 -1.13
N LYS A 370 -20.01 41.04 -1.42
CA LYS A 370 -19.25 41.80 -0.41
C LYS A 370 -20.16 42.45 0.63
N THR A 371 -21.36 42.88 0.25
CA THR A 371 -22.35 43.43 1.21
C THR A 371 -22.96 42.35 2.08
N ARG A 372 -23.24 41.17 1.51
CA ARG A 372 -23.80 40.01 2.23
C ARG A 372 -22.77 39.20 3.01
N ASN A 373 -21.48 39.38 2.70
CA ASN A 373 -20.40 38.53 3.17
C ASN A 373 -20.60 37.03 2.85
N ASP A 374 -21.13 36.74 1.66
CA ASP A 374 -21.51 35.39 1.23
C ASP A 374 -20.69 34.95 0.02
N ILE A 375 -19.69 34.11 0.26
CA ILE A 375 -18.77 33.58 -0.76
C ILE A 375 -19.48 32.52 -1.62
N SER A 376 -20.42 31.77 -1.05
CA SER A 376 -21.18 30.77 -1.78
C SER A 376 -22.05 31.42 -2.85
N PHE A 377 -22.73 32.53 -2.49
CA PHE A 377 -23.48 33.34 -3.45
C PHE A 377 -22.58 33.87 -4.57
N LEU A 378 -21.39 34.39 -4.22
CA LEU A 378 -20.44 34.89 -5.20
C LEU A 378 -20.05 33.82 -6.22
N VAL A 379 -19.62 32.64 -5.76
CA VAL A 379 -19.13 31.59 -6.65
C VAL A 379 -20.26 31.04 -7.51
N THR A 380 -21.41 30.73 -6.91
CA THR A 380 -22.55 30.12 -7.62
C THR A 380 -23.14 31.05 -8.68
N GLU A 381 -23.41 32.31 -8.34
CA GLU A 381 -23.97 33.29 -9.27
C GLU A 381 -22.98 33.65 -10.37
N THR A 382 -21.68 33.75 -10.05
CA THR A 382 -20.66 34.02 -11.08
C THR A 382 -20.54 32.84 -12.04
N LEU A 383 -20.45 31.60 -11.54
CA LEU A 383 -20.38 30.42 -12.41
C LEU A 383 -21.62 30.26 -13.27
N ASP A 384 -22.82 30.51 -12.73
CA ASP A 384 -24.08 30.47 -13.50
C ASP A 384 -24.09 31.52 -14.64
N ARG A 385 -23.63 32.75 -14.37
CA ARG A 385 -23.48 33.78 -15.42
C ARG A 385 -22.45 33.43 -16.47
N ILE A 386 -21.30 32.86 -16.06
CA ILE A 386 -20.26 32.42 -16.99
C ILE A 386 -20.79 31.28 -17.87
N MET A 387 -21.50 30.32 -17.29
CA MET A 387 -22.15 29.22 -18.03
C MET A 387 -23.21 29.74 -19.01
N LYS A 388 -24.01 30.75 -18.63
CA LYS A 388 -25.00 31.38 -19.51
C LYS A 388 -24.36 32.21 -20.64
N ALA A 389 -23.23 32.86 -20.37
CA ALA A 389 -22.47 33.62 -21.35
C ALA A 389 -21.70 32.73 -22.35
N HIS A 390 -21.40 31.48 -21.95
CA HIS A 390 -20.67 30.49 -22.75
C HIS A 390 -21.42 29.15 -22.86
N PRO A 391 -22.54 29.08 -23.62
CA PRO A 391 -23.36 27.86 -23.77
C PRO A 391 -22.70 26.70 -24.56
#